data_AF-A0A1F9H0L9-F1
#
_entry.id   AF-A0A1F9H0L9-F1
#
_cell.length_a   1.000
_cell.length_b   1.000
_cell.length_c   1.000
_cell.angle_alpha   90.00
_cell.angle_beta   90.00
_cell.angle_gamma   90.00
#
_symmetry.space_group_name_H-M   'P 1'
#
loop_
_entity.id
_entity.type
_entity.pdbx_description
1 polymer ?
#
loop_
_entity_poly.entity_id
_entity_poly.type
_entity_poly.pdbx_seq_one_letter_code
_entity_poly.pdbx_strand_id
1 'polypeptide(L)'
;MSQHKNLQTDEVGLCLKFWVVLVLSILPMANHGYAEEQITIIERESQMGFWPCSSCHTGNFKGLGDPNNQHQLTFKHMENVNECLFCHSFKNPERLHLEDGTTITFNESYRLCTLCHGEIYREWKVGIHGLQTGYWKGPKTRRNCTQCHNAHAPKFPPMEALPNPVDYPNKPAEGKH
;
A
#
# COMPACT_ATOMS: atom_id res chain seq x y z
N MET A 1 46.80 35.87 61.64
CA MET A 1 47.56 36.36 60.47
C MET A 1 48.10 35.10 59.80
N SER A 2 47.61 34.60 58.68
CA SER A 2 47.22 35.22 57.42
C SER A 2 46.11 34.38 56.76
N GLN A 3 45.15 35.04 56.13
CA GLN A 3 44.19 34.41 55.22
C GLN A 3 44.86 34.23 53.86
N HIS A 4 44.83 33.02 53.29
CA HIS A 4 45.01 32.84 51.86
C HIS A 4 43.71 32.26 51.28
N LYS A 5 42.99 33.09 50.53
CA LYS A 5 41.82 32.72 49.74
C LYS A 5 42.28 32.21 48.37
N ASN A 6 41.73 31.07 47.98
CA ASN A 6 40.96 30.77 46.77
C ASN A 6 41.53 31.17 45.40
N LEU A 7 41.57 30.23 44.45
CA LEU A 7 41.27 30.43 43.01
C LEU A 7 41.51 29.13 42.23
N GLN A 8 40.55 28.20 42.21
CA GLN A 8 40.59 27.08 41.25
C GLN A 8 39.23 26.38 41.04
N THR A 9 38.15 27.06 40.66
CA THR A 9 36.89 26.34 40.29
C THR A 9 36.03 27.10 39.28
N ASP A 10 36.57 27.57 38.14
CA ASP A 10 35.82 28.54 37.33
C ASP A 10 35.85 28.26 35.81
N GLU A 11 36.75 27.41 35.32
CA GLU A 11 36.93 27.23 33.86
C GLU A 11 36.05 26.10 33.28
N VAL A 12 35.83 25.00 34.03
CA VAL A 12 35.08 23.83 33.54
C VAL A 12 33.55 24.02 33.52
N GLY A 13 33.01 24.90 34.36
CA GLY A 13 31.56 25.13 34.46
C GLY A 13 30.99 26.01 33.35
N LEU A 14 31.82 26.88 32.75
CA LEU A 14 31.39 27.82 31.72
C LEU A 14 31.34 27.14 30.34
N CYS A 15 32.29 26.26 30.05
CA CYS A 15 32.37 25.54 28.77
C CYS A 15 31.20 24.56 28.56
N LEU A 16 30.72 23.90 29.63
CA LEU A 16 29.60 22.95 29.56
C LEU A 16 28.24 23.64 29.38
N LYS A 17 28.07 24.84 29.95
CA LYS A 17 26.83 25.62 29.83
C LYS A 17 26.65 26.23 28.44
N PHE A 18 27.74 26.63 27.79
CA PHE A 18 27.68 27.14 26.40
C PHE A 18 27.37 26.04 25.38
N TRP A 19 27.86 24.81 25.56
CA TRP A 19 27.53 23.69 24.67
C TRP A 19 26.06 23.25 24.75
N VAL A 20 25.46 23.23 25.94
CA VAL A 20 24.04 22.83 26.11
C VAL A 20 23.09 23.87 25.51
N VAL A 21 23.40 25.16 25.62
CA VAL A 21 22.56 26.22 25.04
C VAL A 21 22.71 26.28 23.51
N LEU A 22 23.89 26.01 22.95
CA LEU A 22 24.12 26.00 21.50
C LEU A 22 23.46 24.79 20.82
N VAL A 23 23.47 23.60 21.44
CA VAL A 23 22.82 22.41 20.85
C VAL A 23 21.28 22.49 20.94
N LEU A 24 20.72 23.15 21.96
CA LEU A 24 19.27 23.38 22.04
C LEU A 24 18.76 24.52 21.14
N SER A 25 19.62 25.45 20.71
CA SER A 25 19.21 26.61 19.91
C SER A 25 19.38 26.43 18.39
N ILE A 26 20.00 25.33 17.94
CA ILE A 26 20.10 24.95 16.51
C ILE A 26 19.14 23.78 16.18
N LEU A 27 17.97 23.73 16.82
CA LEU A 27 16.83 22.94 16.34
C LEU A 27 15.80 23.87 15.66
N PRO A 28 16.08 24.44 14.47
CA PRO A 28 15.01 25.00 13.68
C PRO A 28 14.22 23.82 13.09
N MET A 29 13.10 23.51 13.74
CA MET A 29 11.85 23.16 13.08
C MET A 29 11.97 22.27 11.82
N ALA A 30 12.54 21.07 11.95
CA ALA A 30 12.30 20.00 10.98
C ALA A 30 10.93 19.33 11.20
N ASN A 31 9.95 20.09 11.74
CA ASN A 31 8.54 19.79 11.61
C ASN A 31 7.97 20.72 10.53
N HIS A 32 8.49 20.62 9.30
CA HIS A 32 7.62 20.90 8.16
C HIS A 32 6.63 19.74 8.10
N GLY A 33 5.61 19.85 8.95
CA GLY A 33 4.48 18.95 8.96
C GLY A 33 3.79 19.06 7.62
N TYR A 34 4.12 18.16 6.71
CA TYR A 34 3.13 17.73 5.74
C TYR A 34 1.99 17.14 6.57
N ALA A 35 0.86 17.84 6.62
CA ALA A 35 -0.36 17.30 7.22
C ALA A 35 -0.55 15.87 6.69
N GLU A 36 -0.70 14.90 7.60
CA GLU A 36 -0.82 13.49 7.25
C GLU A 36 -1.94 13.33 6.23
N GLU A 37 -1.59 12.90 5.02
CA GLU A 37 -2.51 12.85 3.89
C GLU A 37 -3.57 11.77 4.17
N GLN A 38 -4.83 12.18 4.31
CA GLN A 38 -5.94 11.27 4.61
C GLN A 38 -6.29 10.45 3.35
N ILE A 39 -5.77 9.23 3.27
CA ILE A 39 -6.02 8.28 2.18
C ILE A 39 -6.87 7.12 2.70
N THR A 40 -8.08 7.00 2.18
CA THR A 40 -8.99 5.89 2.50
C THR A 40 -8.83 4.77 1.49
N ILE A 41 -8.65 3.53 1.95
CA ILE A 41 -8.65 2.36 1.06
C ILE A 41 -10.09 1.97 0.75
N ILE A 42 -10.42 1.80 -0.54
CA ILE A 42 -11.77 1.39 -0.95
C ILE A 42 -12.04 -0.04 -0.47
N GLU A 43 -13.23 -0.26 0.10
CA GLU A 43 -13.67 -1.60 0.48
C GLU A 43 -13.74 -2.54 -0.71
N ARG A 44 -13.57 -3.84 -0.46
CA ARG A 44 -13.60 -4.90 -1.47
C ARG A 44 -14.68 -5.94 -1.20
N GLU A 45 -15.00 -6.19 0.07
CA GLU A 45 -15.83 -7.30 0.53
C GLU A 45 -17.23 -7.31 -0.09
N SER A 46 -17.98 -6.21 0.08
CA SER A 46 -19.32 -6.01 -0.48
C SER A 46 -19.38 -6.05 -2.02
N GLN A 47 -18.25 -5.85 -2.70
CA GLN A 47 -18.15 -5.82 -4.16
C GLN A 47 -17.87 -7.21 -4.75
N MET A 48 -17.77 -8.26 -3.93
CA MET A 48 -17.59 -9.63 -4.42
C MET A 48 -18.95 -10.28 -4.65
N GLY A 49 -19.13 -10.92 -5.81
CA GLY A 49 -20.43 -11.47 -6.21
C GLY A 49 -20.98 -12.56 -5.28
N PHE A 50 -20.12 -13.29 -4.57
CA PHE A 50 -20.48 -14.35 -3.62
C PHE A 50 -20.30 -13.95 -2.16
N TRP A 51 -20.30 -12.65 -1.85
CA TRP A 51 -20.22 -12.16 -0.47
C TRP A 51 -21.61 -12.14 0.21
N PRO A 52 -21.72 -12.54 1.50
CA PRO A 52 -20.69 -13.13 2.36
C PRO A 52 -20.46 -14.61 2.04
N CYS A 53 -19.20 -15.07 2.18
CA CYS A 53 -18.81 -16.44 1.82
C CYS A 53 -19.49 -17.50 2.70
N SER A 54 -19.81 -17.13 3.94
CA SER A 54 -20.54 -17.96 4.91
C SER A 54 -21.95 -18.35 4.46
N SER A 55 -22.51 -17.68 3.45
CA SER A 55 -23.80 -18.05 2.85
C SER A 55 -23.79 -19.47 2.25
N CYS A 56 -22.62 -19.95 1.80
CA CYS A 56 -22.44 -21.30 1.26
C CYS A 56 -21.43 -22.13 2.07
N HIS A 57 -20.41 -21.51 2.66
CA HIS A 57 -19.37 -22.22 3.41
C HIS A 57 -19.67 -22.23 4.91
N THR A 58 -20.05 -23.41 5.43
CA THR A 58 -20.26 -23.62 6.87
C THR A 58 -19.08 -24.44 7.46
N GLY A 59 -18.24 -23.79 8.26
CA GLY A 59 -17.09 -24.42 8.94
C GLY A 59 -15.74 -24.20 8.24
N ASN A 60 -14.79 -25.10 8.51
CA ASN A 60 -13.43 -24.99 7.96
C ASN A 60 -13.44 -25.12 6.44
N PHE A 61 -12.74 -24.20 5.78
CA PHE A 61 -12.63 -24.14 4.34
C PHE A 61 -11.73 -25.28 3.84
N LYS A 62 -12.34 -26.25 3.16
CA LYS A 62 -11.61 -27.28 2.41
C LYS A 62 -11.26 -26.67 1.05
N GLY A 63 -10.00 -26.78 0.61
CA GLY A 63 -9.48 -26.17 -0.60
C GLY A 63 -10.11 -26.69 -1.91
N LEU A 64 -9.36 -26.65 -3.02
CA LEU A 64 -9.86 -27.14 -4.30
C LEU A 64 -10.19 -28.64 -4.21
N GLY A 65 -11.42 -29.02 -4.57
CA GLY A 65 -11.86 -30.42 -4.50
C GLY A 65 -13.34 -30.65 -4.16
N ASP A 66 -14.12 -29.60 -3.90
CA ASP A 66 -15.57 -29.72 -3.79
C ASP A 66 -16.19 -29.94 -5.18
N PRO A 67 -16.88 -31.06 -5.45
CA PRO A 67 -17.60 -31.26 -6.71
C PRO A 67 -18.72 -30.23 -6.95
N ASN A 68 -19.12 -29.47 -5.92
CA ASN A 68 -20.04 -28.33 -6.02
C ASN A 68 -19.32 -26.97 -6.08
N ASN A 69 -18.00 -26.94 -6.36
CA ASN A 69 -17.27 -25.68 -6.44
C ASN A 69 -17.80 -24.84 -7.61
N GLN A 70 -18.66 -23.87 -7.29
CA GLN A 70 -19.16 -22.90 -8.25
C GLN A 70 -18.11 -21.85 -8.64
N HIS A 71 -16.97 -21.81 -7.94
CA HIS A 71 -15.87 -20.94 -8.29
C HIS A 71 -15.08 -21.55 -9.46
N GLN A 72 -15.52 -21.25 -10.69
CA GLN A 72 -14.80 -21.56 -11.92
C GLN A 72 -13.56 -20.66 -12.04
N LEU A 73 -12.51 -21.00 -11.29
CA LEU A 73 -11.29 -20.20 -11.20
C LEU A 73 -10.16 -20.85 -11.98
N THR A 74 -9.32 -20.00 -12.59
CA THR A 74 -8.05 -20.41 -13.17
C THR A 74 -6.93 -19.76 -12.37
N PHE A 75 -5.99 -20.57 -11.88
CA PHE A 75 -4.81 -20.10 -11.16
C PHE A 75 -3.66 -19.85 -12.14
N LYS A 76 -3.25 -18.59 -12.27
CA LYS A 76 -2.14 -18.11 -13.11
C LYS A 76 -1.37 -17.02 -12.38
N HIS A 77 -0.97 -17.30 -11.14
CA HIS A 77 -0.19 -16.37 -10.32
C HIS A 77 1.28 -16.79 -10.27
N MET A 78 1.57 -17.94 -9.66
CA MET A 78 2.87 -18.60 -9.68
C MET A 78 2.66 -20.11 -9.52
N GLU A 79 3.66 -20.91 -9.91
CA GLU A 79 3.55 -22.38 -9.95
C GLU A 79 3.09 -23.00 -8.60
N ASN A 80 3.61 -22.47 -7.49
CA ASN A 80 3.29 -22.96 -6.14
C ASN A 80 2.09 -22.27 -5.47
N VAL A 81 1.43 -21.32 -6.14
CA VAL A 81 0.21 -20.64 -5.64
C VAL A 81 -0.96 -21.07 -6.52
N ASN A 82 -1.27 -22.35 -6.38
CA ASN A 82 -2.31 -23.06 -7.11
C ASN A 82 -3.42 -23.60 -6.19
N GLU A 83 -3.34 -23.33 -4.89
CA GLU A 83 -4.31 -23.74 -3.89
C GLU A 83 -4.93 -22.53 -3.19
N CYS A 84 -6.23 -22.60 -2.90
CA CYS A 84 -6.96 -21.49 -2.25
C CYS A 84 -6.35 -21.12 -0.89
N LEU A 85 -5.89 -22.13 -0.15
CA LEU A 85 -5.37 -22.01 1.21
C LEU A 85 -3.97 -21.39 1.29
N PHE A 86 -3.35 -21.05 0.15
CA PHE A 86 -2.11 -20.26 0.18
C PHE A 86 -2.36 -18.81 0.61
N CYS A 87 -3.55 -18.30 0.32
CA CYS A 87 -3.95 -16.92 0.62
C CYS A 87 -5.12 -16.88 1.61
N HIS A 88 -6.05 -17.82 1.52
CA HIS A 88 -7.27 -17.84 2.32
C HIS A 88 -7.08 -18.60 3.63
N SER A 89 -7.68 -18.08 4.70
CA SER A 89 -7.66 -18.74 6.01
C SER A 89 -8.47 -20.03 5.97
N PHE A 90 -7.85 -21.12 6.46
CA PHE A 90 -8.52 -22.41 6.63
C PHE A 90 -9.74 -22.35 7.56
N LYS A 91 -9.68 -21.51 8.60
CA LYS A 91 -10.73 -21.44 9.63
C LYS A 91 -11.90 -20.55 9.24
N ASN A 92 -11.68 -19.58 8.35
CA ASN A 92 -12.70 -18.64 7.92
C ASN A 92 -12.45 -18.23 6.46
N PRO A 93 -13.30 -18.66 5.51
CA PRO A 93 -13.15 -18.33 4.09
C PRO A 93 -13.30 -16.83 3.80
N GLU A 94 -13.91 -16.06 4.72
CA GLU A 94 -14.04 -14.60 4.63
C GLU A 94 -12.76 -13.85 5.04
N ARG A 95 -11.68 -14.58 5.38
CA ARG A 95 -10.41 -14.02 5.82
C ARG A 95 -9.27 -14.51 4.96
N LEU A 96 -8.28 -13.65 4.79
CA LEU A 96 -6.96 -14.02 4.29
C LEU A 96 -6.04 -14.32 5.48
N HIS A 97 -4.98 -15.09 5.28
CA HIS A 97 -3.93 -15.25 6.27
C HIS A 97 -2.59 -14.73 5.75
N LEU A 98 -1.76 -14.21 6.65
CA LEU A 98 -0.37 -13.89 6.40
C LEU A 98 0.52 -15.09 6.78
N GLU A 99 1.82 -15.01 6.46
CA GLU A 99 2.79 -16.07 6.76
C GLU A 99 2.92 -16.35 8.26
N ASP A 100 2.80 -15.32 9.10
CA ASP A 100 2.86 -15.41 10.56
C ASP A 100 1.56 -15.99 11.20
N GLY A 101 0.57 -16.34 10.37
CA GLY A 101 -0.74 -16.83 10.80
C GLY A 101 -1.74 -15.74 11.18
N THR A 102 -1.35 -14.45 11.14
CA THR A 102 -2.28 -13.32 11.30
C THR A 102 -3.35 -13.38 10.23
N THR A 103 -4.61 -13.15 10.59
CA THR A 103 -5.70 -13.09 9.60
C THR A 103 -6.12 -11.64 9.32
N ILE A 104 -6.39 -11.34 8.06
CA ILE A 104 -6.78 -9.99 7.60
C ILE A 104 -8.07 -10.05 6.76
N THR A 105 -8.70 -8.89 6.58
CA THR A 105 -9.88 -8.73 5.70
C THR A 105 -9.47 -8.69 4.23
N PHE A 106 -10.43 -8.84 3.31
CA PHE A 106 -10.16 -8.58 1.88
C PHE A 106 -9.86 -7.10 1.60
N ASN A 107 -10.36 -6.19 2.45
CA ASN A 107 -10.08 -4.75 2.41
C ASN A 107 -8.60 -4.44 2.68
N GLU A 108 -7.85 -5.42 3.21
CA GLU A 108 -6.44 -5.33 3.51
C GLU A 108 -5.57 -6.19 2.59
N SER A 109 -6.11 -6.69 1.47
CA SER A 109 -5.37 -7.60 0.58
C SER A 109 -3.98 -7.10 0.15
N TYR A 110 -3.75 -5.79 0.05
CA TYR A 110 -2.41 -5.21 -0.15
C TYR A 110 -1.34 -5.68 0.86
N ARG A 111 -1.73 -5.98 2.11
CA ARG A 111 -0.83 -6.51 3.17
C ARG A 111 -0.37 -7.94 2.86
N LEU A 112 -1.23 -8.74 2.23
CA LEU A 112 -0.86 -10.07 1.75
C LEU A 112 0.05 -9.96 0.51
N CYS A 113 -0.33 -9.12 -0.45
CA CYS A 113 0.41 -8.96 -1.70
C CYS A 113 1.85 -8.49 -1.48
N THR A 114 2.09 -7.62 -0.48
CA THR A 114 3.43 -7.09 -0.18
C THR A 114 4.41 -8.14 0.39
N LEU A 115 3.94 -9.33 0.78
CA LEU A 115 4.86 -10.40 1.21
C LEU A 115 5.83 -10.79 0.09
N CYS A 116 5.36 -10.75 -1.17
CA CYS A 116 6.19 -11.01 -2.35
C CYS A 116 6.37 -9.78 -3.25
N HIS A 117 5.36 -8.91 -3.38
CA HIS A 117 5.37 -7.75 -4.28
C HIS A 117 5.76 -6.45 -3.57
N GLY A 118 6.87 -6.47 -2.82
CA GLY A 118 7.29 -5.32 -2.00
C GLY A 118 7.63 -4.06 -2.81
N GLU A 119 8.14 -4.20 -4.03
CA GLU A 119 8.42 -3.05 -4.92
C GLU A 119 7.15 -2.34 -5.37
N ILE A 120 6.20 -3.11 -5.90
CA ILE A 120 4.88 -2.61 -6.28
C ILE A 120 4.16 -2.00 -5.08
N TYR A 121 4.29 -2.58 -3.89
CA TYR A 121 3.71 -2.00 -2.68
C TYR A 121 4.29 -0.62 -2.34
N ARG A 122 5.62 -0.42 -2.49
CA ARG A 122 6.25 0.90 -2.25
C ARG A 122 5.67 1.95 -3.18
N GLU A 123 5.52 1.63 -4.47
CA GLU A 123 4.91 2.52 -5.45
C GLU A 123 3.43 2.78 -5.18
N TRP A 124 2.67 1.73 -4.82
CA TRP A 124 1.26 1.85 -4.48
C TRP A 124 1.03 2.71 -3.23
N LYS A 125 1.88 2.57 -2.22
CA LYS A 125 1.82 3.32 -0.96
C LYS A 125 1.91 4.83 -1.20
N VAL A 126 2.68 5.26 -2.20
CA VAL A 126 2.83 6.67 -2.59
C VAL A 126 1.97 7.08 -3.79
N GLY A 127 1.12 6.17 -4.30
CA GLY A 127 0.17 6.47 -5.37
C GLY A 127 0.73 6.47 -6.78
N ILE A 128 1.94 5.92 -6.99
CA ILE A 128 2.53 5.70 -8.32
C ILE A 128 1.89 4.49 -9.01
N HIS A 129 1.61 3.43 -8.23
CA HIS A 129 0.99 2.21 -8.73
C HIS A 129 -0.47 2.09 -8.28
N GLY A 130 -1.33 1.59 -9.17
CA GLY A 130 -2.77 1.49 -8.96
C GLY A 130 -3.49 2.82 -9.17
N LEU A 131 -4.79 2.85 -8.86
CA LEU A 131 -5.60 4.06 -9.03
C LEU A 131 -5.84 4.76 -7.69
N GLN A 132 -5.51 6.05 -7.65
CA GLN A 132 -5.90 6.98 -6.60
C GLN A 132 -6.82 8.05 -7.18
N THR A 133 -7.94 8.32 -6.51
CA THR A 133 -8.89 9.36 -6.89
C THR A 133 -9.18 10.29 -5.71
N GLY A 134 -9.77 11.45 -5.98
CA GLY A 134 -10.08 12.47 -4.97
C GLY A 134 -9.41 13.81 -5.27
N TYR A 135 -9.17 14.60 -4.21
CA TYR A 135 -8.62 15.95 -4.35
C TYR A 135 -7.11 15.92 -4.65
N TRP A 136 -6.56 17.01 -5.19
CA TRP A 136 -5.10 17.18 -5.24
C TRP A 136 -4.52 17.42 -3.84
N LYS A 137 -5.19 18.27 -3.05
CA LYS A 137 -4.89 18.57 -1.64
C LYS A 137 -6.15 18.38 -0.82
N GLY A 138 -6.25 17.27 -0.08
CA GLY A 138 -7.44 16.89 0.69
C GLY A 138 -7.66 15.38 0.67
N PRO A 139 -8.85 14.91 1.07
CA PRO A 139 -9.19 13.50 1.14
C PRO A 139 -9.03 12.79 -0.21
N LYS A 140 -8.44 11.60 -0.17
CA LYS A 140 -8.26 10.75 -1.36
C LYS A 140 -8.71 9.34 -1.04
N THR A 141 -9.05 8.62 -2.09
CA THR A 141 -9.30 7.18 -2.00
C THR A 141 -8.31 6.44 -2.86
N ARG A 142 -7.89 5.27 -2.38
CA ARG A 142 -6.98 4.41 -3.11
C ARG A 142 -7.59 3.04 -3.29
N ARG A 143 -7.48 2.53 -4.51
CA ARG A 143 -7.92 1.19 -4.82
C ARG A 143 -6.97 0.14 -4.25
N ASN A 144 -7.55 -0.94 -3.73
CA ASN A 144 -6.81 -2.13 -3.36
C ASN A 144 -6.33 -2.88 -4.62
N CYS A 145 -5.32 -3.74 -4.48
CA CYS A 145 -4.72 -4.49 -5.59
C CYS A 145 -5.78 -5.28 -6.37
N THR A 146 -6.71 -5.92 -5.64
CA THR A 146 -7.75 -6.80 -6.18
C THR A 146 -8.94 -6.07 -6.81
N GLN A 147 -8.93 -4.73 -6.84
CA GLN A 147 -9.91 -3.95 -7.60
C GLN A 147 -9.49 -3.73 -9.05
N CYS A 148 -8.22 -3.95 -9.37
CA CYS A 148 -7.69 -3.90 -10.73
C CYS A 148 -7.18 -5.28 -11.19
N HIS A 149 -6.55 -6.03 -10.29
CA HIS A 149 -6.02 -7.36 -10.58
C HIS A 149 -6.98 -8.46 -10.15
N ASN A 150 -7.09 -9.52 -10.95
CA ASN A 150 -7.69 -10.77 -10.51
C ASN A 150 -6.69 -11.50 -9.59
N ALA A 151 -7.00 -11.70 -8.31
CA ALA A 151 -6.08 -12.31 -7.34
C ALA A 151 -5.60 -13.72 -7.74
N HIS A 152 -6.41 -14.47 -8.50
CA HIS A 152 -6.05 -15.81 -8.97
C HIS A 152 -5.25 -15.79 -10.28
N ALA A 153 -5.31 -14.69 -11.03
CA ALA A 153 -4.56 -14.46 -12.26
C ALA A 153 -4.18 -12.97 -12.41
N PRO A 154 -3.24 -12.44 -11.61
CA PRO A 154 -3.06 -10.99 -11.47
C PRO A 154 -2.52 -10.30 -12.72
N LYS A 155 -1.78 -11.00 -13.57
CA LYS A 155 -1.19 -10.42 -14.77
C LYS A 155 -2.29 -9.96 -15.75
N PHE A 156 -2.22 -8.70 -16.17
CA PHE A 156 -3.11 -8.21 -17.22
C PHE A 156 -2.88 -8.95 -18.55
N PRO A 157 -3.95 -9.24 -19.31
CA PRO A 157 -3.80 -9.71 -20.67
C PRO A 157 -3.10 -8.62 -21.51
N PRO A 158 -2.25 -8.99 -22.48
CA PRO A 158 -1.71 -8.04 -23.44
C PRO A 158 -2.85 -7.29 -24.13
N MET A 159 -2.73 -5.97 -24.26
CA MET A 159 -3.62 -5.19 -25.12
C MET A 159 -3.07 -5.22 -26.55
N GLU A 160 -3.95 -5.48 -27.52
CA GLU A 160 -3.60 -5.27 -28.92
C GLU A 160 -3.41 -3.78 -29.17
N ALA A 161 -2.32 -3.44 -29.87
CA ALA A 161 -2.09 -2.06 -30.27
C ALA A 161 -3.19 -1.65 -31.26
N LEU A 162 -3.75 -0.47 -31.05
CA LEU A 162 -4.57 0.15 -32.08
C LEU A 162 -3.72 0.36 -33.34
N PRO A 163 -4.32 0.31 -34.54
CA PRO A 163 -3.62 0.66 -35.76
C PRO A 163 -3.03 2.07 -35.63
N ASN A 164 -1.95 2.34 -36.37
CA ASN A 164 -1.35 3.67 -36.42
C ASN A 164 -2.43 4.73 -36.66
N PRO A 165 -2.34 5.90 -36.00
CA PRO A 165 -3.22 7.01 -36.31
C PRO A 165 -3.24 7.24 -37.82
N VAL A 166 -4.43 7.34 -38.40
CA VAL A 166 -4.53 7.82 -39.78
C VAL A 166 -4.00 9.25 -39.81
N ASP A 167 -3.08 9.56 -40.72
CA ASP A 167 -2.66 10.93 -40.95
C ASP A 167 -3.93 11.74 -41.23
N TYR A 168 -4.23 12.71 -40.36
CA TYR A 168 -5.29 13.66 -40.63
C TYR A 168 -4.95 14.34 -41.96
N PRO A 169 -5.87 14.39 -42.95
CA PRO A 169 -5.60 15.10 -44.18
C PRO A 169 -5.21 16.53 -43.81
N ASN A 170 -4.00 16.92 -44.23
CA ASN A 170 -3.35 18.19 -43.94
C ASN A 170 -4.38 19.31 -43.80
N LYS A 171 -4.52 19.89 -42.60
CA LYS A 171 -5.26 21.15 -42.44
C LYS A 171 -4.57 22.15 -43.38
N PRO A 172 -5.24 22.69 -44.42
CA PRO A 172 -4.60 23.66 -45.29
C PRO A 172 -4.12 24.81 -44.43
N ALA A 173 -2.86 25.21 -44.61
CA ALA A 173 -2.24 26.28 -43.86
C ALA A 173 -3.17 27.51 -43.87
N GLU A 174 -3.70 27.88 -42.71
CA GLU A 174 -4.44 29.13 -42.54
C GLU A 174 -3.55 30.26 -43.04
N GLY A 175 -4.05 30.98 -44.05
CA GLY A 175 -3.30 31.98 -44.79
C GLY A 175 -2.71 33.04 -43.87
N LYS A 176 -1.47 33.43 -44.18
CA LYS A 176 -0.81 34.58 -43.56
C LYS A 176 -1.66 35.83 -43.85
N HIS A 177 -2.15 36.47 -42.78
CA HIS A 177 -2.53 37.87 -42.80
C HIS A 177 -1.29 38.72 -42.48
#